data_AF-A0A8H3VXJ1-F1
#
_entry.id   AF-A0A8H3VXJ1-F1
#
_cell.length_a   1.000
_cell.length_b   1.000
_cell.length_c   1.000
_cell.angle_alpha   90.00
_cell.angle_beta   90.00
_cell.angle_gamma   90.00
#
_symmetry.space_group_name_H-M   'P 1'
#
loop_
_entity.id
_entity.type
_entity.pdbx_description
1 polymer ?
#
loop_
_entity_poly.entity_id
_entity_poly.type
_entity_poly.pdbx_seq_one_letter_code
_entity_poly.pdbx_strand_id
1 'polypeptide(L)'
;MSEKRKSDLALAMPSTTISTIQNSDEVAISRISKVKSYLNENIGDDIYVEIELLFLAFGIGIQDATTFPDYSCFASNQTGNTVFLAIETAKIGAENFPFSNIGFSLAFFILGSLTMGQLGHYIGPTRRLWILLTNLLQTTLVIAATAIQYTTPLLPTGPAAWTVISSLAFSSGAQVAMARGLGITEITTAMATAAYVDLVADPKLLVRENRGRNRRVAFLGG
;
A
#
# COMPACT_ATOMS: atom_id res chain seq x y z
N MET A 1 -8.62 -38.41 20.61
CA MET A 1 -9.72 -38.62 21.58
C MET A 1 -10.91 -39.17 20.80
N SER A 2 -11.29 -40.43 21.04
CA SER A 2 -12.24 -41.21 20.23
C SER A 2 -13.60 -40.52 20.09
N GLU A 3 -14.14 -40.49 18.87
CA GLU A 3 -15.45 -39.91 18.49
C GLU A 3 -16.60 -40.45 19.36
N LYS A 4 -16.47 -41.70 19.82
CA LYS A 4 -17.39 -42.37 20.76
C LYS A 4 -17.40 -41.75 22.15
N ARG A 5 -16.27 -41.19 22.62
CA ARG A 5 -16.20 -40.49 23.92
C ARG A 5 -16.88 -39.12 23.85
N LYS A 6 -16.90 -38.45 22.69
CA LYS A 6 -17.63 -37.18 22.49
C LYS A 6 -19.15 -37.40 22.46
N SER A 7 -19.63 -38.49 21.85
CA SER A 7 -21.05 -38.84 21.84
C SER A 7 -21.57 -39.20 23.24
N ASP A 8 -20.79 -39.95 24.02
CA ASP A 8 -21.19 -40.36 25.39
C ASP A 8 -21.18 -39.16 26.37
N LEU A 9 -20.25 -38.21 26.19
CA LEU A 9 -20.24 -36.94 26.96
C LEU A 9 -21.40 -36.02 26.59
N ALA A 10 -21.82 -35.98 25.32
CA ALA A 10 -22.97 -35.18 24.88
C ALA A 10 -24.31 -35.71 25.43
N LEU A 11 -24.43 -37.04 25.65
CA LEU A 11 -25.60 -37.68 26.25
C LEU A 11 -25.77 -37.39 27.77
N ALA A 12 -24.70 -36.98 28.46
CA ALA A 12 -24.71 -36.66 29.89
C ALA A 12 -24.94 -35.17 30.19
N MET A 13 -25.04 -34.32 29.16
CA MET A 13 -25.20 -32.87 29.32
C MET A 13 -26.68 -32.48 29.36
N PRO A 14 -27.12 -31.62 30.30
CA PRO A 14 -28.50 -31.16 30.34
C PRO A 14 -28.85 -30.44 29.03
N SER A 15 -30.07 -30.65 28.52
CA SER A 15 -30.54 -30.12 27.22
C SER A 15 -30.36 -28.60 27.07
N THR A 16 -30.39 -27.86 28.18
CA THR A 16 -30.12 -26.41 28.25
C THR A 16 -28.68 -26.05 27.86
N THR A 17 -27.70 -26.89 28.21
CA THR A 17 -26.29 -26.67 27.85
C THR A 17 -26.06 -26.97 26.38
N ILE A 18 -26.73 -28.00 25.82
CA ILE A 18 -26.64 -28.34 24.40
C ILE A 18 -27.25 -27.25 23.52
N SER A 19 -28.42 -26.71 23.88
CA SER A 19 -29.06 -25.63 23.13
C SER A 19 -28.28 -24.32 23.19
N THR A 20 -27.62 -24.03 24.31
CA THR A 20 -26.75 -22.85 24.46
C THR A 20 -25.52 -22.95 23.57
N ILE A 21 -24.88 -24.13 23.49
CA ILE A 21 -23.73 -24.37 22.61
C ILE A 21 -24.14 -24.26 21.14
N GLN A 22 -25.24 -24.90 20.73
CA GLN A 22 -25.74 -24.83 19.36
C GLN A 22 -26.09 -23.39 18.92
N ASN A 23 -26.75 -22.62 19.78
CA ASN A 23 -27.05 -21.21 19.50
C ASN A 23 -25.77 -20.36 19.39
N SER A 24 -24.77 -20.63 20.24
CA SER A 24 -23.48 -19.92 20.16
C SER A 24 -22.71 -20.24 18.87
N ASP A 25 -22.73 -21.50 18.43
CA ASP A 25 -22.11 -21.95 17.18
C ASP A 25 -22.81 -21.36 15.95
N GLU A 26 -24.16 -21.32 15.95
CA GLU A 26 -24.95 -20.75 14.86
C GLU A 26 -24.75 -19.24 14.73
N VAL A 27 -24.70 -18.51 15.86
CA VAL A 27 -24.37 -17.08 15.89
C VAL A 27 -22.95 -16.84 15.38
N ALA A 28 -21.97 -17.67 15.76
CA ALA A 28 -20.60 -17.55 15.28
C ALA A 28 -20.50 -17.78 13.75
N ILE A 29 -21.14 -18.83 13.23
CA ILE A 29 -21.19 -19.14 11.79
C ILE A 29 -21.86 -17.99 11.00
N SER A 30 -22.97 -17.45 11.51
CA SER A 30 -23.67 -16.31 10.92
C SER A 30 -22.82 -15.05 10.87
N ARG A 31 -22.04 -14.77 11.94
CA ARG A 31 -21.10 -13.63 11.96
C ARG A 31 -19.96 -13.83 10.97
N ILE A 32 -19.36 -15.02 10.90
CA ILE A 32 -18.28 -15.35 9.96
C ILE A 32 -18.75 -15.21 8.52
N SER A 33 -19.96 -15.68 8.19
CA SER A 33 -20.50 -15.56 6.82
C SER A 33 -20.74 -14.09 6.44
N LYS A 34 -21.27 -13.27 7.35
CA LYS A 34 -21.45 -11.83 7.14
C LYS A 34 -20.13 -11.10 6.93
N VAL A 35 -19.13 -11.35 7.78
CA VAL A 35 -17.79 -10.75 7.64
C VAL A 35 -17.13 -11.18 6.33
N LYS A 36 -17.19 -12.47 6.00
CA LYS A 36 -16.65 -12.99 4.73
C LYS A 36 -17.34 -12.37 3.52
N SER A 37 -18.66 -12.18 3.58
CA SER A 37 -19.43 -11.52 2.51
C SER A 37 -19.00 -10.07 2.36
N TYR A 38 -18.92 -9.33 3.47
CA TYR A 38 -18.48 -7.93 3.47
C TYR A 38 -17.07 -7.78 2.90
N LEU A 39 -16.10 -8.58 3.36
CA LEU A 39 -14.71 -8.53 2.91
C LEU A 39 -14.53 -8.88 1.42
N ASN A 40 -15.44 -9.67 0.84
CA ASN A 40 -15.41 -10.01 -0.59
C ASN A 40 -16.14 -9.01 -1.48
N GLU A 41 -16.80 -8.01 -0.90
CA GLU A 41 -17.48 -6.96 -1.66
C GLU A 41 -16.46 -6.04 -2.35
N ASN A 42 -16.85 -5.51 -3.52
CA ASN A 42 -16.07 -4.50 -4.21
C ASN A 42 -16.35 -3.12 -3.62
N ILE A 43 -15.29 -2.33 -3.44
CA ILE A 43 -15.42 -0.92 -3.08
C ILE A 43 -15.65 -0.11 -4.36
N GLY A 44 -16.61 0.81 -4.31
CA GLY A 44 -16.85 1.79 -5.37
C GLY A 44 -16.11 3.11 -5.13
N ASP A 45 -16.51 4.15 -5.84
CA ASP A 45 -16.02 5.54 -5.67
C ASP A 45 -16.52 6.16 -4.33
N ASP A 46 -15.96 5.70 -3.23
CA ASP A 46 -16.27 6.15 -1.86
C ASP A 46 -15.30 7.25 -1.40
N ILE A 47 -15.80 8.23 -0.64
CA ILE A 47 -15.00 9.31 -0.05
C ILE A 47 -13.94 8.76 0.91
N TYR A 48 -14.20 7.63 1.58
CA TYR A 48 -13.23 7.00 2.47
C TYR A 48 -12.00 6.51 1.72
N VAL A 49 -12.18 5.96 0.51
CA VAL A 49 -11.07 5.53 -0.34
C VAL A 49 -10.27 6.73 -0.83
N GLU A 50 -10.93 7.83 -1.18
CA GLU A 50 -10.24 9.07 -1.56
C GLU A 50 -9.38 9.60 -0.41
N ILE A 51 -9.93 9.65 0.81
CA ILE A 51 -9.20 10.08 2.00
C ILE A 51 -8.01 9.14 2.28
N GLU A 52 -8.21 7.83 2.18
CA GLU A 52 -7.15 6.83 2.32
C GLU A 52 -6.03 7.05 1.30
N LEU A 53 -6.37 7.23 0.01
CA LEU A 53 -5.40 7.49 -1.05
C LEU A 53 -4.63 8.81 -0.83
N LEU A 54 -5.27 9.84 -0.30
CA LEU A 54 -4.60 11.10 0.05
C LEU A 54 -3.59 10.90 1.18
N PHE A 55 -3.97 10.19 2.25
CA PHE A 55 -3.03 9.87 3.34
C PHE A 55 -1.86 9.01 2.87
N LEU A 56 -2.14 8.04 2.02
CA LEU A 56 -1.14 7.19 1.40
C LEU A 56 -0.20 7.98 0.46
N ALA A 57 -0.72 8.94 -0.30
CA ALA A 57 0.10 9.84 -1.13
C ALA A 57 1.00 10.75 -0.28
N PHE A 58 0.44 11.36 0.77
CA PHE A 58 1.19 12.19 1.71
C PHE A 58 2.29 11.38 2.43
N GLY A 59 1.96 10.17 2.89
CA GLY A 59 2.91 9.26 3.53
C GLY A 59 4.08 8.88 2.61
N ILE A 60 3.82 8.65 1.32
CA ILE A 60 4.88 8.45 0.33
C ILE A 60 5.77 9.70 0.19
N GLY A 61 5.20 10.90 0.20
CA GLY A 61 5.97 12.15 0.19
C GLY A 61 6.92 12.26 1.39
N ILE A 62 6.42 11.94 2.59
CA ILE A 62 7.26 11.88 3.81
C ILE A 62 8.36 10.83 3.66
N GLN A 63 8.02 9.64 3.16
CA GLN A 63 8.97 8.55 2.95
C GLN A 63 10.13 8.97 2.03
N ASP A 64 9.86 9.69 0.95
CA ASP A 64 10.89 10.20 0.06
C ASP A 64 11.67 11.37 0.68
N ALA A 65 11.03 12.21 1.50
CA ALA A 65 11.68 13.29 2.23
C ALA A 65 12.65 12.80 3.31
N THR A 66 12.43 11.60 3.88
CA THR A 66 13.34 10.98 4.85
C THR A 66 14.42 10.13 4.18
N THR A 67 14.07 9.38 3.12
CA THR A 67 15.02 8.48 2.46
C THR A 67 16.04 9.21 1.60
N PHE A 68 15.68 10.34 0.98
CA PHE A 68 16.60 11.05 0.10
C PHE A 68 17.82 11.65 0.84
N PRO A 69 17.68 12.37 1.97
CA PRO A 69 18.84 12.86 2.73
C PRO A 69 19.74 11.72 3.23
N ASP A 70 19.14 10.61 3.65
CA ASP A 70 19.86 9.49 4.26
C ASP A 70 20.60 8.62 3.23
N TYR A 71 20.00 8.40 2.07
CA TYR A 71 20.45 7.41 1.09
C TYR A 71 20.74 7.98 -0.30
N SER A 72 20.55 9.29 -0.50
CA SER A 72 20.64 9.96 -1.81
C SER A 72 19.84 9.25 -2.90
N CYS A 73 18.69 8.69 -2.51
CA CYS A 73 17.84 7.85 -3.33
C CYS A 73 16.40 7.99 -2.85
N PHE A 74 15.46 8.13 -3.78
CA PHE A 74 14.04 8.09 -3.45
C PHE A 74 13.58 6.64 -3.30
N ALA A 75 12.72 6.35 -2.34
CA ALA A 75 12.10 5.03 -2.24
C ALA A 75 10.94 4.89 -3.24
N SER A 76 10.21 5.97 -3.53
CA SER A 76 9.01 5.94 -4.36
C SER A 76 9.17 6.64 -5.72
N ASN A 77 9.89 7.76 -5.77
CA ASN A 77 10.04 8.58 -6.98
C ASN A 77 11.04 7.98 -7.98
N GLN A 78 10.57 7.01 -8.76
CA GLN A 78 11.40 6.29 -9.72
C GLN A 78 11.82 7.13 -10.93
N THR A 79 11.07 8.18 -11.28
CA THR A 79 11.49 9.14 -12.31
C THR A 79 12.74 9.91 -11.84
N GLY A 80 12.75 10.40 -10.60
CA GLY A 80 13.92 11.05 -10.00
C GLY A 80 15.12 10.11 -9.96
N ASN A 81 14.93 8.87 -9.50
CA ASN A 81 15.99 7.86 -9.47
C ASN A 81 16.55 7.53 -10.86
N THR A 82 15.71 7.50 -11.89
CA THR A 82 16.17 7.28 -13.27
C THR A 82 17.04 8.44 -13.77
N VAL A 83 16.70 9.68 -13.40
CA VAL A 83 17.53 10.87 -13.69
C VAL A 83 18.87 10.76 -12.96
N PHE A 84 18.89 10.43 -11.67
CA PHE A 84 20.15 10.25 -10.93
C PHE A 84 21.00 9.11 -11.48
N LEU A 85 20.38 8.01 -11.91
CA LEU A 85 21.08 6.92 -12.59
C LEU A 85 21.73 7.41 -13.90
N ALA A 86 21.02 8.23 -14.68
CA ALA A 86 21.55 8.80 -15.92
C ALA A 86 22.73 9.76 -15.65
N ILE A 87 22.64 10.59 -14.62
CA ILE A 87 23.71 11.51 -14.21
C ILE A 87 24.96 10.72 -13.79
N GLU A 88 24.78 9.71 -12.93
CA GLU A 88 25.86 8.84 -12.45
C GLU A 88 26.52 8.06 -13.59
N THR A 89 25.73 7.47 -14.47
CA THR A 89 26.24 6.70 -15.63
C THR A 89 26.97 7.58 -16.64
N ALA A 90 26.52 8.82 -16.83
CA ALA A 90 27.18 9.80 -17.68
C ALA A 90 28.38 10.48 -17.00
N LYS A 91 28.60 10.25 -15.70
CA LYS A 91 29.63 10.91 -14.86
C LYS A 91 29.56 12.43 -14.95
N ILE A 92 28.33 12.97 -14.94
CA ILE A 92 28.07 14.41 -15.04
C ILE A 92 27.94 14.98 -13.62
N GLY A 93 28.69 16.03 -13.32
CA GLY A 93 28.63 16.70 -12.01
C GLY A 93 29.65 16.17 -11.00
N ALA A 94 29.71 16.81 -9.83
CA ALA A 94 30.64 16.48 -8.75
C ALA A 94 30.03 15.57 -7.68
N GLU A 95 28.71 15.42 -7.67
CA GLU A 95 27.99 14.56 -6.74
C GLU A 95 27.96 13.13 -7.29
N ASN A 96 28.31 12.15 -6.43
CA ASN A 96 28.20 10.74 -6.76
C ASN A 96 26.87 10.22 -6.20
N PHE A 97 25.98 9.77 -7.07
CA PHE A 97 24.74 9.14 -6.64
C PHE A 97 24.96 7.64 -6.44
N PRO A 98 24.55 7.05 -5.31
CA PRO A 98 24.83 5.65 -5.01
C PRO A 98 24.08 4.73 -5.98
N PHE A 99 24.78 4.25 -7.02
CA PHE A 99 24.24 3.38 -8.06
C PHE A 99 23.51 2.16 -7.50
N SER A 100 24.07 1.53 -6.45
CA SER A 100 23.44 0.38 -5.79
C SER A 100 22.09 0.72 -5.15
N ASN A 101 22.00 1.85 -4.45
CA ASN A 101 20.76 2.27 -3.79
C ASN A 101 19.65 2.53 -4.81
N ILE A 102 19.98 3.21 -5.90
CA ILE A 102 19.06 3.47 -7.02
C ILE A 102 18.61 2.16 -7.66
N GLY A 103 19.55 1.24 -7.90
CA GLY A 103 19.25 -0.08 -8.46
C GLY A 103 18.29 -0.90 -7.58
N PHE A 104 18.52 -0.94 -6.27
CA PHE A 104 17.63 -1.61 -5.32
C PHE A 104 16.24 -0.96 -5.29
N SER A 105 16.16 0.36 -5.26
CA SER A 105 14.88 1.09 -5.29
C SER A 105 14.07 0.75 -6.55
N LEU A 106 14.68 0.90 -7.74
CA LEU A 106 14.02 0.59 -9.02
C LEU A 106 13.55 -0.87 -9.08
N ALA A 107 14.44 -1.80 -8.74
CA ALA A 107 14.14 -3.23 -8.81
C ALA A 107 12.98 -3.60 -7.89
N PHE A 108 13.01 -3.18 -6.63
CA PHE A 108 11.97 -3.55 -5.66
C PHE A 108 10.66 -2.79 -5.88
N PHE A 109 10.70 -1.56 -6.37
CA PHE A 109 9.48 -0.85 -6.79
C PHE A 109 8.78 -1.59 -7.94
N ILE A 110 9.54 -2.01 -8.95
CA ILE A 110 9.00 -2.80 -10.07
C ILE A 110 8.48 -4.15 -9.57
N LEU A 111 9.22 -4.84 -8.69
CA LEU A 111 8.78 -6.11 -8.11
C LEU A 111 7.49 -5.96 -7.30
N GLY A 112 7.38 -4.93 -6.45
CA GLY A 112 6.15 -4.65 -5.69
C GLY A 112 4.97 -4.34 -6.59
N SER A 113 5.20 -3.50 -7.60
CA SER A 113 4.18 -3.15 -8.60
C SER A 113 3.72 -4.37 -9.40
N LEU A 114 4.66 -5.21 -9.83
CA LEU A 114 4.38 -6.40 -10.63
C LEU A 114 3.66 -7.45 -9.80
N THR A 115 4.19 -7.80 -8.62
CA THR A 115 3.61 -8.86 -7.78
C THR A 115 2.19 -8.49 -7.32
N MET A 116 2.02 -7.31 -6.74
CA MET A 116 0.72 -6.89 -6.21
C MET A 116 -0.23 -6.48 -7.34
N GLY A 117 0.28 -5.90 -8.43
CA GLY A 117 -0.53 -5.63 -9.61
C GLY A 117 -1.10 -6.91 -10.23
N GLN A 118 -0.27 -7.93 -10.46
CA GLN A 118 -0.73 -9.20 -11.05
C GLN A 118 -1.67 -9.95 -10.09
N LEU A 119 -1.33 -10.06 -8.81
CA LEU A 119 -2.20 -10.67 -7.80
C LEU A 119 -3.55 -9.95 -7.70
N GLY A 120 -3.56 -8.62 -7.82
CA GLY A 120 -4.77 -7.81 -7.87
C GLY A 120 -5.70 -8.18 -9.02
N HIS A 121 -5.17 -8.50 -10.22
CA HIS A 121 -5.99 -8.95 -11.35
C HIS A 121 -6.67 -10.30 -11.09
N TYR A 122 -6.01 -11.22 -10.38
CA TYR A 122 -6.58 -12.52 -10.04
C TYR A 122 -7.59 -12.45 -8.89
N ILE A 123 -7.30 -11.64 -7.87
CA ILE A 123 -8.12 -11.56 -6.65
C ILE A 123 -9.30 -10.59 -6.85
N GLY A 124 -9.11 -9.51 -7.60
CA GLY A 124 -10.04 -8.42 -7.78
C GLY A 124 -9.50 -7.14 -7.13
N PRO A 125 -9.05 -6.15 -7.92
CA PRO A 125 -8.30 -4.99 -7.40
C PRO A 125 -9.15 -4.08 -6.50
N THR A 126 -10.47 -4.12 -6.66
CA THR A 126 -11.44 -3.34 -5.89
C THR A 126 -12.00 -4.11 -4.69
N ARG A 127 -11.62 -5.37 -4.46
CA ARG A 127 -12.16 -6.14 -3.32
C ARG A 127 -11.66 -5.57 -1.99
N ARG A 128 -12.55 -5.39 -1.02
CA ARG A 128 -12.20 -4.88 0.33
C ARG A 128 -11.04 -5.64 0.95
N LEU A 129 -11.11 -6.97 0.93
CA LEU A 129 -10.05 -7.82 1.49
C LEU A 129 -8.70 -7.59 0.81
N TRP A 130 -8.70 -7.40 -0.52
CA TRP A 130 -7.46 -7.19 -1.27
C TRP A 130 -6.79 -5.87 -0.88
N ILE A 131 -7.57 -4.79 -0.80
CA ILE A 131 -7.11 -3.46 -0.38
C ILE A 131 -6.58 -3.51 1.06
N LEU A 132 -7.32 -4.16 1.98
CA LEU A 132 -6.88 -4.34 3.37
C LEU A 132 -5.57 -5.12 3.48
N LEU A 133 -5.44 -6.25 2.78
CA LEU A 133 -4.21 -7.05 2.79
C LEU A 133 -3.02 -6.28 2.19
N THR A 134 -3.27 -5.52 1.13
CA THR A 134 -2.23 -4.69 0.49
C THR A 134 -1.75 -3.59 1.44
N ASN A 135 -2.67 -2.91 2.14
CA ASN A 135 -2.30 -1.90 3.15
C ASN A 135 -1.58 -2.48 4.36
N LEU A 136 -2.00 -3.66 4.84
CA LEU A 136 -1.34 -4.35 5.96
C LEU A 136 0.09 -4.76 5.60
N LEU A 137 0.31 -5.27 4.38
CA LEU A 137 1.65 -5.61 3.92
C LEU A 137 2.54 -4.37 3.84
N GLN A 138 2.05 -3.29 3.20
CA GLN A 138 2.77 -2.02 3.10
C GLN A 138 3.14 -1.47 4.49
N THR A 139 2.16 -1.41 5.39
CA THR A 139 2.36 -0.93 6.77
C THR A 139 3.44 -1.76 7.48
N THR A 140 3.40 -3.09 7.32
CA THR A 140 4.39 -4.00 7.91
C THR A 140 5.79 -3.72 7.37
N LEU A 141 5.93 -3.50 6.06
CA LEU A 141 7.21 -3.18 5.42
C LEU A 141 7.76 -1.82 5.88
N VAL A 142 6.90 -0.80 6.02
CA VAL A 142 7.30 0.53 6.52
C VAL A 142 7.74 0.46 7.98
N ILE A 143 7.01 -0.28 8.82
CA ILE A 143 7.40 -0.50 10.23
C ILE A 143 8.72 -1.27 10.31
N ALA A 144 8.90 -2.31 9.50
CA ALA A 144 10.15 -3.07 9.47
C ALA A 144 11.35 -2.21 9.03
N ALA A 145 11.17 -1.41 7.98
CA ALA A 145 12.19 -0.46 7.52
C ALA A 145 12.56 0.56 8.61
N THR A 146 11.56 1.11 9.29
CA THR A 146 11.76 2.04 10.41
C THR A 146 12.50 1.37 11.57
N ALA A 147 12.13 0.14 11.93
CA ALA A 147 12.79 -0.61 12.98
C ALA A 147 14.27 -0.90 12.65
N ILE A 148 14.57 -1.25 11.40
CA ILE A 148 15.95 -1.45 10.93
C ILE A 148 16.73 -0.13 11.01
N GLN A 149 16.16 0.96 10.51
CA GLN A 149 16.80 2.28 10.55
C GLN A 149 17.07 2.74 11.99
N TYR A 150 16.16 2.46 12.93
CA TYR A 150 16.33 2.82 14.35
C TYR A 150 17.35 1.95 15.09
N THR A 151 17.50 0.68 14.71
CA THR A 151 18.36 -0.29 15.42
C THR A 151 19.76 -0.42 14.83
N THR A 152 19.99 0.14 13.63
CA THR A 152 21.29 0.07 12.94
C THR A 152 21.89 1.46 12.75
N PRO A 153 23.24 1.59 12.71
CA PRO A 153 23.85 2.87 12.38
C PRO A 153 23.41 3.34 11.00
N LEU A 154 23.06 4.63 10.89
CA LEU A 154 22.69 5.22 9.62
C LEU A 154 23.93 5.31 8.71
N LEU A 155 23.97 4.41 7.73
CA LEU A 155 24.98 4.40 6.67
C LEU A 155 24.31 4.72 5.34
N PRO A 156 24.91 5.61 4.51
CA PRO A 156 24.34 5.96 3.21
C PRO A 156 24.21 4.76 2.26
N THR A 157 25.07 3.75 2.42
CA THR A 157 25.06 2.52 1.60
C THR A 157 25.35 1.30 2.47
N GLY A 158 24.99 0.12 1.96
CA GLY A 158 25.25 -1.16 2.60
C GLY A 158 23.98 -1.95 2.90
N PRO A 159 24.10 -3.13 3.53
CA PRO A 159 22.99 -4.08 3.66
C PRO A 159 21.76 -3.52 4.38
N ALA A 160 21.97 -2.75 5.46
CA ALA A 160 20.87 -2.11 6.20
C ALA A 160 20.14 -1.09 5.33
N ALA A 161 20.89 -0.18 4.68
CA ALA A 161 20.34 0.82 3.76
C ALA A 161 19.56 0.16 2.60
N TRP A 162 20.14 -0.86 1.96
CA TRP A 162 19.49 -1.57 0.87
C TRP A 162 18.22 -2.29 1.32
N THR A 163 18.19 -2.82 2.54
CA THR A 163 16.99 -3.44 3.10
C THR A 163 15.90 -2.41 3.33
N VAL A 164 16.23 -1.26 3.94
CA VAL A 164 15.29 -0.14 4.14
C VAL A 164 14.74 0.35 2.81
N ILE A 165 15.61 0.68 1.84
CA ILE A 165 15.22 1.15 0.51
C ILE A 165 14.35 0.11 -0.20
N SER A 166 14.73 -1.17 -0.19
CA SER A 166 14.00 -2.23 -0.88
C SER A 166 12.61 -2.45 -0.27
N SER A 167 12.49 -2.44 1.06
CA SER A 167 11.21 -2.57 1.76
C SER A 167 10.27 -1.40 1.45
N LEU A 168 10.79 -0.18 1.51
CA LEU A 168 10.02 1.03 1.22
C LEU A 168 9.63 1.13 -0.26
N ALA A 169 10.56 0.82 -1.17
CA ALA A 169 10.32 0.84 -2.60
C ALA A 169 9.29 -0.22 -3.02
N PHE A 170 9.38 -1.45 -2.49
CA PHE A 170 8.37 -2.47 -2.70
C PHE A 170 7.00 -2.02 -2.20
N SER A 171 6.95 -1.46 -0.98
CA SER A 171 5.73 -0.92 -0.39
C SER A 171 5.08 0.13 -1.29
N SER A 172 5.86 1.12 -1.75
CA SER A 172 5.37 2.17 -2.65
C SER A 172 4.92 1.61 -4.00
N GLY A 173 5.66 0.68 -4.60
CA GLY A 173 5.26 0.03 -5.85
C GLY A 173 3.93 -0.72 -5.72
N ALA A 174 3.76 -1.46 -4.63
CA ALA A 174 2.51 -2.14 -4.29
C ALA A 174 1.34 -1.16 -4.13
N GLN A 175 1.57 -0.04 -3.43
CA GLN A 175 0.59 1.03 -3.25
C GLN A 175 0.11 1.60 -4.58
N VAL A 176 1.06 1.93 -5.46
CA VAL A 176 0.78 2.53 -6.76
C VAL A 176 -0.01 1.58 -7.64
N ALA A 177 0.35 0.30 -7.67
CA ALA A 177 -0.39 -0.72 -8.39
C ALA A 177 -1.83 -0.88 -7.87
N MET A 178 -2.00 -0.88 -6.54
CA MET A 178 -3.32 -0.96 -5.89
C MET A 178 -4.17 0.28 -6.21
N ALA A 179 -3.62 1.49 -6.04
CA ALA A 179 -4.31 2.75 -6.31
C ALA A 179 -4.79 2.84 -7.76
N ARG A 180 -3.98 2.38 -8.72
CA ARG A 180 -4.38 2.29 -10.14
C ARG A 180 -5.54 1.33 -10.37
N GLY A 181 -5.57 0.21 -9.65
CA GLY A 181 -6.66 -0.76 -9.70
C GLY A 181 -8.02 -0.23 -9.21
N LEU A 182 -8.02 0.85 -8.41
CA LEU A 182 -9.24 1.51 -7.92
C LEU A 182 -9.84 2.51 -8.92
N GLY A 183 -9.12 2.86 -9.99
CA GLY A 183 -9.62 3.79 -11.01
C GLY A 183 -9.65 5.27 -10.61
N ILE A 184 -9.21 5.62 -9.39
CA ILE A 184 -9.10 7.01 -8.90
C ILE A 184 -7.77 7.60 -9.40
N THR A 185 -7.72 7.89 -10.69
CA THR A 185 -6.48 8.32 -11.37
C THR A 185 -6.02 9.73 -11.00
N GLU A 186 -6.88 10.52 -10.34
CA GLU A 186 -6.58 11.89 -9.94
C GLU A 186 -5.64 12.00 -8.74
N ILE A 187 -5.56 10.96 -7.91
CA ILE A 187 -4.65 10.88 -6.75
C ILE A 187 -3.49 9.97 -7.15
N THR A 188 -2.51 10.54 -7.84
CA THR A 188 -1.34 9.78 -8.30
C THR A 188 -0.34 9.65 -7.16
N THR A 189 -0.31 8.51 -6.46
CA THR A 189 0.64 8.22 -5.37
C THR A 189 2.10 8.09 -5.81
N ALA A 190 2.48 8.56 -7.01
CA ALA A 190 3.83 8.45 -7.56
C ALA A 190 4.33 9.68 -8.33
N MET A 191 3.47 10.51 -8.93
CA MET A 191 3.93 11.62 -9.78
C MET A 191 2.97 12.83 -9.76
N ALA A 192 3.36 13.89 -9.05
CA ALA A 192 2.59 15.14 -8.99
C ALA A 192 2.47 15.87 -10.33
N THR A 193 3.43 15.70 -11.24
CA THR A 193 3.49 16.43 -12.52
C THR A 193 2.23 16.26 -13.36
N ALA A 194 1.73 15.02 -13.50
CA ALA A 194 0.52 14.75 -14.27
C ALA A 194 -0.70 15.42 -13.61
N ALA A 195 -0.82 15.35 -12.28
CA ALA A 195 -1.92 16.00 -11.57
C ALA A 195 -1.88 17.53 -11.68
N TYR A 196 -0.69 18.16 -11.66
CA TYR A 196 -0.54 19.60 -11.92
C TYR A 196 -1.06 19.96 -13.31
N VAL A 197 -0.60 19.25 -14.34
CA VAL A 197 -1.01 19.49 -15.73
C VAL A 197 -2.52 19.27 -15.87
N ASP A 198 -3.03 18.15 -15.36
CA ASP A 198 -4.43 17.79 -15.43
C ASP A 198 -5.33 18.77 -14.67
N LEU A 199 -4.84 19.38 -13.57
CA LEU A 199 -5.58 20.42 -12.85
C LEU A 199 -5.63 21.72 -13.66
N VAL A 200 -4.47 22.20 -14.12
CA VAL A 200 -4.38 23.51 -14.81
C VAL A 200 -5.06 23.48 -16.17
N ALA A 201 -5.00 22.34 -16.87
CA ALA A 201 -5.63 22.16 -18.17
C ALA A 201 -7.11 21.72 -18.08
N ASP A 202 -7.69 21.60 -16.88
CA ASP A 202 -9.08 21.14 -16.73
C ASP A 202 -10.06 22.15 -17.39
N PRO A 203 -10.82 21.75 -18.43
CA PRO A 203 -11.77 22.64 -19.10
C PRO A 203 -12.92 23.09 -18.17
N LYS A 204 -13.15 22.36 -17.07
CA LYS A 204 -14.15 22.65 -16.03
C LYS A 204 -13.49 23.16 -14.74
N LEU A 205 -12.30 23.76 -14.83
CA LEU A 205 -11.55 24.28 -13.69
C LEU A 205 -12.37 25.25 -12.82
N LEU A 206 -13.18 26.12 -13.44
CA LEU A 206 -13.97 27.14 -12.73
C LEU A 206 -15.40 26.71 -12.39
N VAL A 207 -15.82 25.51 -12.78
CA VAL A 207 -17.17 25.00 -12.49
C VAL A 207 -17.29 24.68 -11.00
N ARG A 208 -18.41 25.04 -10.37
CA ARG A 208 -18.59 24.87 -8.92
C ARG A 208 -18.41 23.42 -8.47
N GLU A 209 -18.99 22.48 -9.20
CA GLU A 209 -18.93 21.04 -8.91
C GLU A 209 -18.06 20.31 -9.93
N ASN A 210 -16.87 19.87 -9.48
CA ASN A 210 -15.96 19.04 -10.26
C ASN A 210 -15.16 18.14 -9.31
N ARG A 211 -15.62 16.90 -9.12
CA ARG A 211 -15.00 15.94 -8.18
C ARG A 211 -13.57 15.60 -8.58
N GLY A 212 -13.28 15.44 -9.87
CA GLY A 212 -11.93 15.17 -10.38
C GLY A 212 -10.96 16.33 -10.08
N ARG A 213 -11.36 17.57 -10.36
CA ARG A 213 -10.59 18.76 -9.96
C ARG A 213 -10.35 18.80 -8.46
N ASN A 214 -11.40 18.57 -7.66
CA ASN A 214 -11.28 18.61 -6.20
C ASN A 214 -10.28 17.56 -5.66
N ARG A 215 -10.28 16.34 -6.23
CA ARG A 215 -9.29 15.29 -5.93
C ARG A 215 -7.87 15.74 -6.25
N ARG A 216 -7.65 16.34 -7.43
CA ARG A 216 -6.33 16.87 -7.85
C ARG A 216 -5.84 18.00 -6.95
N VAL A 217 -6.72 18.95 -6.61
CA VAL A 217 -6.39 20.05 -5.69
C VAL A 217 -6.03 19.51 -4.30
N ALA A 218 -6.79 18.56 -3.78
CA ALA A 218 -6.50 17.94 -2.48
C ALA A 218 -5.17 17.19 -2.49
N PHE A 219 -4.87 16.44 -3.56
CA PHE A 219 -3.61 15.73 -3.73
C PHE A 219 -2.40 16.68 -3.85
N LEU A 220 -2.54 17.80 -4.54
CA LEU A 220 -1.44 18.77 -4.74
C LEU A 220 -1.25 19.73 -3.55
N GLY A 221 -2.27 19.91 -2.71
CA GLY A 221 -2.25 20.82 -1.57
C GLY A 221 -1.84 20.20 -0.23
N GLY A 222 -1.70 18.88 -0.17
CA GLY A 222 -1.22 18.13 1.00
C GLY A 222 0.24 17.74 0.85
#